data_AF-A0A933NEB4-F1
#
_entry.id   AF-A0A933NEB4-F1
#
_cell.length_a   1.000
_cell.length_b   1.000
_cell.length_c   1.000
_cell.angle_alpha   90.00
_cell.angle_beta   90.00
_cell.angle_gamma   90.00
#
_symmetry.space_group_name_H-M   'P 1'
#
loop_
_entity.id
_entity.type
_entity.pdbx_description
1 polymer ?
#
loop_
_entity_poly.entity_id
_entity_poly.type
_entity_poly.pdbx_seq_one_letter_code
_entity_poly.pdbx_strand_id
1 'polypeptide(L)'
;MTVSVINSRQLSKLVSYLAKNYQTYATQEENGQVVIGELVDSKKAILDSRLSFYSWKRFFVPECEVLFDYDNKKLTSGTRPAGSENNKKEVVLFGLNLLDLKYVLLYDRVFFIDPYYQSRRNNLLIIAHNFLPGPENNLAHVEYNRENLNRFSFDVFLEFGRDRYLELVSWSKNLDSRWSLSRSGIRGGNGKKDSLMIFAGSERGEKLLQKTGYKDYQRIECLGSLNEDRLGSKMNIFRDKLKNHHNPKIWEELGKRCIECGKCTIVCPTCFCFRMDDTPSLEVGRGQRQRCWDTCFYQEFSEISGGYQFLKNTAERIHFWYYHKFARIPDEYSITGCVGCHRCYQVCPVEIDIKQTLQDIEKS
;
A
#
# COMPACT_ATOMS: atom_id res chain seq x y z
N MET A 1 -21.89 9.20 -8.82
CA MET A 1 -21.45 10.59 -9.04
C MET A 1 -20.35 10.86 -8.02
N THR A 2 -19.15 11.11 -8.50
CA THR A 2 -17.92 11.26 -7.71
C THR A 2 -17.92 12.60 -7.00
N VAL A 3 -17.98 12.59 -5.67
CA VAL A 3 -17.82 13.82 -4.89
C VAL A 3 -16.34 14.04 -4.68
N SER A 4 -15.70 14.81 -5.57
CA SER A 4 -14.32 15.26 -5.37
C SER A 4 -14.27 16.20 -4.15
N VAL A 5 -13.68 15.74 -3.05
CA VAL A 5 -13.65 16.45 -1.76
C VAL A 5 -12.71 17.68 -1.76
N ILE A 6 -12.16 18.07 -2.92
CA ILE A 6 -11.22 19.20 -3.09
C ILE A 6 -11.91 20.58 -3.02
N ASN A 7 -13.18 20.65 -2.61
CA ASN A 7 -13.98 21.88 -2.68
C ASN A 7 -13.62 22.95 -1.63
N SER A 8 -12.60 22.73 -0.77
CA SER A 8 -12.09 23.81 0.08
C SER A 8 -11.09 24.67 -0.70
N ARG A 9 -11.28 26.00 -0.67
CA ARG A 9 -10.41 26.97 -1.36
C ARG A 9 -8.93 26.81 -0.97
N GLN A 10 -8.65 26.37 0.25
CA GLN A 10 -7.29 26.12 0.72
C GLN A 10 -6.73 24.80 0.19
N LEU A 11 -7.52 23.71 0.15
CA LEU A 11 -7.06 22.43 -0.38
C LEU A 11 -6.79 22.52 -1.89
N SER A 12 -7.65 23.21 -2.62
CA SER A 12 -7.41 23.53 -4.04
C SER A 12 -6.09 24.29 -4.26
N LYS A 13 -5.74 25.23 -3.36
CA LYS A 13 -4.46 25.95 -3.41
C LYS A 13 -3.27 25.03 -3.12
N LEU A 14 -3.37 24.16 -2.11
CA LEU A 14 -2.34 23.15 -1.81
C LEU A 14 -2.09 22.26 -3.02
N VAL A 15 -3.14 21.63 -3.56
CA VAL A 15 -3.03 20.70 -4.68
C VAL A 15 -2.47 21.40 -5.93
N SER A 16 -2.87 22.64 -6.20
CA SER A 16 -2.30 23.44 -7.31
C SER A 16 -0.84 23.82 -7.07
N TYR A 17 -0.45 24.10 -5.81
CA TYR A 17 0.93 24.35 -5.45
C TYR A 17 1.80 23.09 -5.64
N LEU A 18 1.28 21.93 -5.25
CA LEU A 18 1.95 20.64 -5.42
C LEU A 18 2.19 20.31 -6.89
N ALA A 19 1.14 20.37 -7.71
CA ALA A 19 1.21 20.11 -9.15
C ALA A 19 2.24 21.02 -9.87
N LYS A 20 2.42 22.27 -9.41
CA LYS A 20 3.35 23.22 -10.03
C LYS A 20 4.81 23.03 -9.59
N ASN A 21 5.05 22.70 -8.33
CA ASN A 21 6.40 22.76 -7.74
C ASN A 21 7.05 21.40 -7.52
N TYR A 22 6.27 20.31 -7.51
CA TYR A 22 6.72 18.95 -7.21
C TYR A 22 6.32 17.99 -8.32
N GLN A 23 7.02 16.86 -8.41
CA GLN A 23 6.51 15.74 -9.19
C GLN A 23 5.44 15.04 -8.35
N THR A 24 4.19 15.41 -8.56
CA THR A 24 3.08 14.98 -7.71
C THR A 24 2.33 13.82 -8.37
N TYR A 25 2.13 12.73 -7.64
CA TYR A 25 1.26 11.63 -8.01
C TYR A 25 0.06 11.63 -7.09
N ALA A 26 -1.14 11.50 -7.67
CA ALA A 26 -2.39 11.53 -6.93
C ALA A 26 -3.32 10.41 -7.38
N THR A 27 -4.26 10.05 -6.50
CA THR A 27 -5.45 9.30 -6.90
C THR A 27 -6.30 10.15 -7.84
N GLN A 28 -6.62 9.60 -9.00
CA GLN A 28 -7.42 10.20 -10.07
C GLN A 28 -8.51 9.21 -10.50
N GLU A 29 -9.60 9.70 -11.08
CA GLU A 29 -10.62 8.83 -11.69
C GLU A 29 -10.41 8.75 -13.20
N GLU A 30 -10.23 7.52 -13.69
CA GLU A 30 -10.13 7.22 -15.12
C GLU A 30 -11.00 6.01 -15.43
N ASN A 31 -11.89 6.14 -16.43
CA ASN A 31 -12.79 5.06 -16.85
C ASN A 31 -13.60 4.40 -15.70
N GLY A 32 -14.00 5.20 -14.70
CA GLY A 32 -14.76 4.73 -13.52
C GLY A 32 -13.93 3.98 -12.47
N GLN A 33 -12.61 3.89 -12.66
CA GLN A 33 -11.68 3.30 -11.70
C GLN A 33 -10.81 4.39 -11.05
N VAL A 34 -10.43 4.17 -9.80
CA VAL A 34 -9.42 4.99 -9.15
C VAL A 34 -8.04 4.48 -9.57
N VAL A 35 -7.23 5.37 -10.13
CA VAL A 35 -5.86 5.09 -10.56
C VAL A 35 -4.91 6.06 -9.88
N ILE A 36 -3.62 5.69 -9.81
CA ILE A 36 -2.57 6.60 -9.35
C ILE A 36 -1.84 7.09 -10.58
N GLY A 37 -1.87 8.41 -10.80
CA GLY A 37 -1.25 9.05 -11.96
C GLY A 37 -0.55 10.35 -11.58
N GLU A 38 0.35 10.81 -12.45
CA GLU A 38 0.97 12.12 -12.29
C GLU A 38 -0.09 13.22 -12.40
N LEU A 39 -0.04 14.16 -11.45
CA LEU A 39 -1.03 15.22 -11.29
C LEU A 39 -0.60 16.45 -12.08
N VAL A 40 -0.99 16.49 -13.35
CA VAL A 40 -0.78 17.66 -14.23
C VAL A 40 -1.86 18.73 -14.02
N ASP A 41 -3.10 18.31 -13.79
CA ASP A 41 -4.25 19.19 -13.50
C ASP A 41 -4.75 18.94 -12.08
N SER A 42 -4.67 19.96 -11.21
CA SER A 42 -5.07 19.87 -9.81
C SER A 42 -6.54 19.49 -9.61
N LYS A 43 -7.40 19.70 -10.61
CA LYS A 43 -8.82 19.33 -10.56
C LYS A 43 -9.06 17.82 -10.70
N LYS A 44 -8.10 17.07 -11.23
CA LYS A 44 -8.23 15.61 -11.41
C LYS A 44 -7.99 14.81 -10.14
N ALA A 45 -7.35 15.40 -9.14
CA ALA A 45 -7.11 14.72 -7.88
C ALA A 45 -8.45 14.39 -7.19
N ILE A 46 -8.55 13.18 -6.65
CA ILE A 46 -9.69 12.72 -5.87
C ILE A 46 -9.22 12.20 -4.52
N LEU A 47 -10.02 12.44 -3.49
CA LEU A 47 -9.85 11.85 -2.16
C LEU A 47 -11.19 11.25 -1.76
N ASP A 48 -11.29 9.93 -1.74
CA ASP A 48 -12.50 9.21 -1.37
C ASP A 48 -12.15 7.86 -0.69
N SER A 49 -13.15 7.04 -0.42
CA SER A 49 -13.00 5.73 0.24
C SER A 49 -12.60 4.60 -0.72
N ARG A 50 -12.63 4.81 -2.04
CA ARG A 50 -12.30 3.75 -3.00
C ARG A 50 -10.79 3.51 -3.01
N LEU A 51 -10.43 2.24 -3.18
CA LEU A 51 -9.03 1.88 -3.37
C LEU A 51 -8.64 2.05 -4.83
N SER A 52 -7.44 2.57 -5.06
CA SER A 52 -6.82 2.54 -6.37
C SER A 52 -6.60 1.11 -6.83
N PHE A 53 -6.75 0.84 -8.14
CA PHE A 53 -6.58 -0.51 -8.71
C PHE A 53 -5.19 -1.09 -8.41
N TYR A 54 -4.13 -0.31 -8.67
CA TYR A 54 -2.78 -0.59 -8.20
C TYR A 54 -2.50 0.15 -6.90
N SER A 55 -1.71 -0.46 -6.01
CA SER A 55 -1.24 0.21 -4.78
C SER A 55 -0.09 1.20 -5.05
N TRP A 56 0.28 1.98 -4.03
CA TRP A 56 1.42 2.91 -4.10
C TRP A 56 2.78 2.20 -4.08
N LYS A 57 2.82 0.87 -4.05
CA LYS A 57 4.02 0.04 -3.97
C LYS A 57 5.14 0.51 -4.91
N ARG A 58 4.83 0.83 -6.17
CA ARG A 58 5.82 1.22 -7.20
C ARG A 58 6.69 2.42 -6.85
N PHE A 59 6.21 3.31 -5.97
CA PHE A 59 6.97 4.49 -5.55
C PHE A 59 8.02 4.15 -4.48
N PHE A 60 7.78 3.09 -3.71
CA PHE A 60 8.66 2.62 -2.64
C PHE A 60 9.62 1.55 -3.15
N VAL A 61 9.09 0.57 -3.87
CA VAL A 61 9.83 -0.52 -4.51
C VAL A 61 9.39 -0.59 -5.98
N PRO A 62 10.14 -0.02 -6.93
CA PRO A 62 9.75 0.01 -8.35
C PRO A 62 9.76 -1.40 -8.97
N GLU A 63 9.06 -1.56 -10.10
CA GLU A 63 8.96 -2.83 -10.82
C GLU A 63 10.33 -3.38 -11.23
N CYS A 64 11.21 -2.52 -11.72
CA CYS A 64 12.62 -2.81 -11.93
C CYS A 64 13.46 -1.60 -11.52
N GLU A 65 14.65 -1.85 -10.98
CA GLU A 65 15.64 -0.84 -10.64
C GLU A 65 17.05 -1.36 -10.93
N VAL A 66 17.82 -0.55 -11.67
CA VAL A 66 19.24 -0.82 -11.91
C VAL A 66 20.03 -0.57 -10.62
N LEU A 67 20.83 -1.55 -10.23
CA LEU A 67 21.69 -1.48 -9.06
C LEU A 67 23.09 -1.01 -9.46
N PHE A 68 23.67 -1.61 -10.50
CA PHE A 68 24.96 -1.18 -11.00
C PHE A 68 25.18 -1.55 -12.45
N ASP A 69 25.98 -0.72 -13.11
CA ASP A 69 26.54 -1.01 -14.41
C ASP A 69 27.89 -1.71 -14.21
N TYR A 70 28.16 -2.72 -15.02
CA TYR A 70 29.47 -3.37 -15.07
C TYR A 70 30.08 -3.22 -16.45
N ASP A 71 31.38 -2.94 -16.47
CA ASP A 71 32.28 -3.07 -17.61
C ASP A 71 33.43 -3.97 -17.15
N ASN A 72 34.04 -4.76 -18.03
CA ASN A 72 35.12 -5.74 -17.78
C ASN A 72 36.25 -5.30 -16.81
N LYS A 73 36.37 -4.00 -16.54
CA LYS A 73 37.39 -3.39 -15.68
C LYS A 73 36.86 -2.75 -14.40
N LYS A 74 35.56 -2.44 -14.31
CA LYS A 74 34.97 -1.66 -13.19
C LYS A 74 33.49 -1.97 -12.98
N LEU A 75 33.10 -2.05 -11.71
CA LEU A 75 31.71 -1.85 -11.31
C LEU A 75 31.51 -0.36 -11.07
N THR A 76 30.64 0.25 -11.85
CA THR A 76 30.15 1.60 -11.56
C THR A 76 28.82 1.44 -10.88
N SER A 77 28.75 1.89 -9.61
CA SER A 77 27.48 1.99 -8.90
C SER A 77 26.46 2.60 -9.85
N GLY A 78 25.29 1.99 -9.94
CA GLY A 78 24.17 2.53 -10.65
C GLY A 78 23.74 3.73 -9.83
N THR A 79 24.46 4.85 -9.96
CA THR A 79 23.90 6.18 -9.70
C THR A 79 22.90 6.46 -10.81
N ARG A 80 21.90 5.61 -10.88
CA ARG A 80 20.59 5.86 -11.42
C ARG A 80 19.58 5.22 -10.47
N PRO A 81 19.47 5.70 -9.21
CA PRO A 81 18.22 5.50 -8.49
C PRO A 81 17.12 5.89 -9.48
N ALA A 82 16.14 5.02 -9.70
CA ALA A 82 15.04 5.27 -10.62
C ALA A 82 14.52 6.71 -10.40
N GLY A 83 14.85 7.63 -11.33
CA GLY A 83 14.71 9.08 -11.14
C GLY A 83 15.93 9.97 -11.46
N SER A 84 17.10 9.45 -11.84
CA SER A 84 18.28 10.28 -12.15
C SER A 84 18.38 10.78 -13.61
N GLU A 85 17.32 10.71 -14.40
CA GLU A 85 17.24 11.43 -15.67
C GLU A 85 16.49 12.75 -15.46
N ASN A 86 17.25 13.83 -15.30
CA ASN A 86 16.86 15.22 -15.56
C ASN A 86 15.80 15.93 -14.68
N ASN A 87 15.45 15.48 -13.47
CA ASN A 87 14.80 16.38 -12.50
C ASN A 87 14.94 15.88 -11.05
N LYS A 88 15.80 16.54 -10.25
CA LYS A 88 15.86 16.40 -8.76
C LYS A 88 14.62 16.97 -8.07
N LYS A 89 13.42 16.75 -8.61
CA LYS A 89 12.19 17.20 -7.97
C LYS A 89 11.82 16.19 -6.89
N GLU A 90 11.61 16.70 -5.68
CA GLU A 90 10.95 15.92 -4.63
C GLU A 90 9.63 15.37 -5.17
N VAL A 91 9.34 14.11 -4.88
CA VAL A 91 8.15 13.42 -5.37
C VAL A 91 7.10 13.47 -4.27
N VAL A 92 5.89 13.92 -4.59
CA VAL A 92 4.77 13.99 -3.64
C VAL A 92 3.76 12.89 -3.97
N LEU A 93 3.39 12.08 -2.99
CA LEU A 93 2.29 11.13 -3.08
C LEU A 93 1.08 11.70 -2.33
N PHE A 94 0.03 12.04 -3.07
CA PHE A 94 -1.18 12.68 -2.55
C PHE A 94 -2.37 11.73 -2.65
N GLY A 95 -2.89 11.26 -1.51
CA GLY A 95 -4.05 10.37 -1.49
C GLY A 95 -3.79 8.99 -0.87
N LEU A 96 -2.77 8.85 -0.03
CA LEU A 96 -2.60 7.61 0.74
C LEU A 96 -3.68 7.55 1.83
N ASN A 97 -4.31 6.40 2.00
CA ASN A 97 -5.18 6.14 3.15
C ASN A 97 -4.40 5.41 4.28
N LEU A 98 -5.06 5.15 5.40
CA LEU A 98 -4.44 4.43 6.53
C LEU A 98 -4.00 3.00 6.20
N LEU A 99 -4.71 2.27 5.33
CA LEU A 99 -4.25 0.96 4.89
C LEU A 99 -2.95 1.09 4.11
N ASP A 100 -2.78 2.18 3.38
CA ASP A 100 -1.55 2.46 2.65
C ASP A 100 -0.38 2.74 3.58
N LEU A 101 -0.59 3.58 4.59
CA LEU A 101 0.44 3.88 5.59
C LEU A 101 0.91 2.66 6.38
N LYS A 102 0.06 1.63 6.56
CA LYS A 102 0.43 0.38 7.23
C LYS A 102 1.57 -0.37 6.51
N TYR A 103 1.53 -0.45 5.17
CA TYR A 103 2.62 -1.14 4.46
C TYR A 103 3.84 -0.26 4.23
N VAL A 104 3.71 1.07 4.30
CA VAL A 104 4.87 1.98 4.34
C VAL A 104 5.72 1.66 5.57
N LEU A 105 5.09 1.43 6.74
CA LEU A 105 5.80 0.99 7.95
C LEU A 105 6.50 -0.37 7.76
N LEU A 106 5.85 -1.31 7.08
CA LEU A 106 6.47 -2.60 6.75
C LEU A 106 7.71 -2.40 5.89
N TYR A 107 7.63 -1.57 4.84
CA TYR A 107 8.77 -1.29 3.98
C TYR A 107 9.89 -0.56 4.70
N ASP A 108 9.58 0.40 5.56
CA ASP A 108 10.56 1.11 6.38
C ASP A 108 11.34 0.13 7.30
N ARG A 109 10.71 -0.98 7.74
CA ARG A 109 11.38 -2.06 8.50
C ARG A 109 12.17 -3.03 7.61
N VAL A 110 11.54 -3.55 6.55
CA VAL A 110 12.15 -4.54 5.64
C VAL A 110 13.39 -3.97 4.94
N PHE A 111 13.30 -2.72 4.49
CA PHE A 111 14.33 -2.05 3.70
C PHE A 111 15.11 -1.01 4.51
N PHE A 112 15.19 -1.18 5.83
CA PHE A 112 15.89 -0.25 6.71
C PHE A 112 17.36 -0.03 6.30
N ILE A 113 18.05 -1.09 5.88
CA ILE A 113 19.46 -1.04 5.44
C ILE A 113 19.64 -0.91 3.92
N ASP A 114 18.57 -0.88 3.13
CA ASP A 114 18.66 -0.85 1.66
C ASP A 114 18.90 0.59 1.16
N PRO A 115 20.08 0.90 0.61
CA PRO A 115 20.43 2.28 0.28
C PRO A 115 19.55 2.90 -0.81
N TYR A 116 19.06 2.09 -1.76
CA TYR A 116 18.21 2.55 -2.85
C TYR A 116 16.81 2.90 -2.33
N TYR A 117 16.24 2.04 -1.49
CA TYR A 117 14.98 2.30 -0.80
C TYR A 117 15.09 3.56 0.06
N GLN A 118 16.13 3.67 0.91
CA GLN A 118 16.31 4.85 1.76
C GLN A 118 16.44 6.13 0.94
N SER A 119 17.20 6.11 -0.16
CA SER A 119 17.32 7.25 -1.07
C SER A 119 15.96 7.68 -1.65
N ARG A 120 15.16 6.73 -2.17
CA ARG A 120 13.80 7.01 -2.67
C ARG A 120 12.89 7.50 -1.57
N ARG A 121 12.84 6.78 -0.44
CA ARG A 121 11.97 7.06 0.70
C ARG A 121 12.19 8.46 1.27
N ASN A 122 13.44 8.94 1.29
CA ASN A 122 13.80 10.29 1.70
C ASN A 122 13.41 11.35 0.65
N ASN A 123 13.31 11.00 -0.63
CA ASN A 123 12.84 11.88 -1.69
C ASN A 123 11.30 11.97 -1.77
N LEU A 124 10.57 11.05 -1.14
CA LEU A 124 9.11 11.04 -1.10
C LEU A 124 8.55 11.97 -0.03
N LEU A 125 7.48 12.69 -0.37
CA LEU A 125 6.59 13.39 0.56
C LEU A 125 5.22 12.72 0.54
N ILE A 126 4.72 12.29 1.69
CA ILE A 126 3.47 11.54 1.84
C ILE A 126 2.37 12.46 2.39
N ILE A 127 1.32 12.66 1.59
CA ILE A 127 0.10 13.37 1.99
C ILE A 127 -1.05 12.36 2.03
N ALA A 128 -1.51 12.08 3.24
CA ALA A 128 -2.48 11.04 3.53
C ALA A 128 -3.82 11.60 4.04
N HIS A 129 -4.86 10.75 4.09
CA HIS A 129 -6.19 11.11 4.57
C HIS A 129 -6.89 10.00 5.38
N ASN A 130 -7.97 10.37 6.06
CA ASN A 130 -8.75 9.47 6.92
C ASN A 130 -9.84 8.63 6.23
N PHE A 131 -10.14 8.86 4.94
CA PHE A 131 -11.07 7.96 4.24
C PHE A 131 -10.55 6.53 4.21
N LEU A 132 -11.46 5.59 4.49
CA LEU A 132 -11.19 4.16 4.54
C LEU A 132 -12.18 3.44 3.61
N PRO A 133 -11.76 2.33 2.97
CA PRO A 133 -12.66 1.56 2.15
C PRO A 133 -13.75 0.87 2.96
N GLY A 134 -14.80 0.44 2.24
CA GLY A 134 -15.89 -0.34 2.82
C GLY A 134 -15.41 -1.67 3.41
N PRO A 135 -16.23 -2.32 4.25
CA PRO A 135 -15.89 -3.59 4.90
C PRO A 135 -15.44 -4.71 3.94
N GLU A 136 -15.94 -4.69 2.70
CA GLU A 136 -15.56 -5.63 1.65
C GLU A 136 -14.09 -5.49 1.21
N ASN A 137 -13.51 -4.30 1.39
CA ASN A 137 -12.13 -3.96 1.02
C ASN A 137 -11.30 -3.52 2.24
N ASN A 138 -11.78 -3.80 3.46
CA ASN A 138 -11.12 -3.52 4.73
C ASN A 138 -11.21 -4.75 5.67
N LEU A 139 -10.62 -5.87 5.23
CA LEU A 139 -10.69 -7.15 5.95
C LEU A 139 -10.00 -7.11 7.32
N ALA A 140 -9.09 -6.16 7.52
CA ALA A 140 -8.39 -5.96 8.79
C ALA A 140 -9.19 -5.07 9.77
N HIS A 141 -10.41 -4.66 9.40
CA HIS A 141 -11.28 -3.79 10.22
C HIS A 141 -10.55 -2.56 10.75
N VAL A 142 -9.75 -1.93 9.89
CA VAL A 142 -9.00 -0.74 10.27
C VAL A 142 -9.97 0.40 10.48
N GLU A 143 -9.85 1.06 11.62
CA GLU A 143 -10.62 2.24 11.98
C GLU A 143 -9.69 3.43 12.15
N TYR A 144 -10.19 4.62 11.79
CA TYR A 144 -9.47 5.85 12.04
C TYR A 144 -9.65 6.27 13.51
N ASN A 145 -8.56 6.26 14.26
CA ASN A 145 -8.45 6.95 15.55
C ASN A 145 -7.30 7.95 15.49
N ARG A 146 -7.60 9.21 15.77
CA ARG A 146 -6.63 10.31 15.79
C ARG A 146 -5.45 10.05 16.73
N GLU A 147 -5.68 9.39 17.86
CA GLU A 147 -4.64 9.07 18.85
C GLU A 147 -3.56 8.13 18.29
N ASN A 148 -3.91 7.34 17.27
CA ASN A 148 -3.00 6.38 16.64
C ASN A 148 -2.27 6.96 15.43
N LEU A 149 -2.47 8.25 15.09
CA LEU A 149 -1.78 8.88 13.96
C LEU A 149 -0.26 8.89 14.14
N ASN A 150 0.22 9.04 15.37
CA ASN A 150 1.64 9.00 15.71
C ASN A 150 2.33 7.65 15.39
N ARG A 151 1.57 6.61 15.04
CA ARG A 151 2.11 5.30 14.66
C ARG A 151 2.49 5.22 13.18
N PHE A 152 2.06 6.18 12.36
CA PHE A 152 2.23 6.16 10.91
C PHE A 152 3.24 7.20 10.45
N SER A 153 4.02 6.82 9.43
CA SER A 153 4.98 7.73 8.80
C SER A 153 4.32 8.48 7.64
N PHE A 154 4.08 9.78 7.83
CA PHE A 154 3.54 10.69 6.81
C PHE A 154 4.13 12.10 6.99
N ASP A 155 4.03 12.95 5.97
CA ASP A 155 4.45 14.35 6.05
C ASP A 155 3.26 15.26 6.39
N VAL A 156 2.11 15.04 5.73
CA VAL A 156 0.86 15.75 6.00
C VAL A 156 -0.30 14.76 6.08
N PHE A 157 -1.18 14.92 7.06
CA PHE A 157 -2.41 14.13 7.17
C PHE A 157 -3.64 15.04 7.16
N LEU A 158 -4.60 14.70 6.30
CA LEU A 158 -5.85 15.43 6.10
C LEU A 158 -7.01 14.65 6.76
N GLU A 159 -7.56 15.20 7.84
CA GLU A 159 -8.73 14.63 8.51
C GLU A 159 -10.00 15.39 8.09
N PHE A 160 -10.93 14.67 7.48
CA PHE A 160 -12.24 15.17 7.10
C PHE A 160 -13.30 14.73 8.14
N GLY A 161 -14.16 15.66 8.57
CA GLY A 161 -15.21 15.42 9.56
C GLY A 161 -16.30 14.41 9.15
N ARG A 162 -17.03 13.88 10.16
CA ARG A 162 -17.96 12.73 10.06
C ARG A 162 -19.13 12.89 9.07
N ASP A 163 -19.66 14.09 8.83
CA ASP A 163 -20.81 14.25 7.92
C ASP A 163 -20.46 13.87 6.47
N ARG A 164 -19.25 14.19 5.99
CA ARG A 164 -18.78 13.74 4.66
C ARG A 164 -18.48 12.24 4.60
N TYR A 165 -18.10 11.64 5.73
CA TYR A 165 -17.80 10.21 5.81
C TYR A 165 -19.06 9.36 5.61
N LEU A 166 -20.20 9.78 6.18
CA LEU A 166 -21.48 9.06 6.08
C LEU A 166 -22.19 9.27 4.74
N GLU A 167 -22.10 10.47 4.13
CA GLU A 167 -22.64 10.69 2.79
C GLU A 167 -21.98 9.76 1.75
N LEU A 168 -20.66 9.54 1.82
CA LEU A 168 -19.94 8.65 0.90
C LEU A 168 -20.22 7.15 1.13
N VAL A 169 -20.41 6.72 2.39
CA VAL A 169 -20.72 5.32 2.74
C VAL A 169 -22.18 4.95 2.44
N SER A 170 -23.10 5.92 2.44
CA SER A 170 -24.50 5.66 2.11
C SER A 170 -24.72 5.35 0.62
N TRP A 171 -23.85 5.83 -0.27
CA TRP A 171 -23.96 5.59 -1.72
C TRP A 171 -23.46 4.21 -2.17
N SER A 172 -22.55 3.57 -1.43
CA SER A 172 -22.11 2.20 -1.75
C SER A 172 -23.15 1.13 -1.40
N LYS A 173 -24.17 1.48 -0.59
CA LYS A 173 -25.24 0.54 -0.16
C LYS A 173 -26.44 0.47 -1.11
N ASN A 174 -26.49 1.27 -2.18
CA ASN A 174 -27.59 1.20 -3.16
C ASN A 174 -27.41 0.12 -4.23
N LEU A 175 -26.74 -0.98 -3.88
CA LEU A 175 -26.62 -2.17 -4.73
C LEU A 175 -26.79 -3.47 -3.92
N ASP A 176 -27.71 -3.48 -2.94
CA ASP A 176 -28.53 -4.67 -2.69
C ASP A 176 -29.76 -4.33 -1.84
N SER A 177 -30.94 -4.52 -2.43
CA SER A 177 -32.21 -4.36 -1.74
C SER A 177 -32.44 -5.54 -0.80
N ARG A 178 -32.30 -5.35 0.53
CA ARG A 178 -33.08 -5.96 1.63
C ARG A 178 -32.39 -5.91 3.01
N TRP A 179 -32.02 -4.74 3.53
CA TRP A 179 -31.85 -4.62 5.00
C TRP A 179 -32.48 -3.32 5.50
N SER A 180 -33.72 -3.43 5.97
CA SER A 180 -34.42 -2.38 6.72
C SER A 180 -33.79 -2.29 8.11
N LEU A 181 -32.83 -1.38 8.30
CA LEU A 181 -32.44 -0.94 9.63
C LEU A 181 -33.40 0.14 10.11
N SER A 182 -34.15 -0.21 11.14
CA SER A 182 -35.10 0.59 11.89
C SER A 182 -34.55 1.99 12.20
N ARG A 183 -35.28 3.00 11.77
CA ARG A 183 -35.16 4.39 12.22
C ARG A 183 -35.53 4.47 13.71
N SER A 184 -34.54 4.43 14.58
CA SER A 184 -34.73 4.68 16.01
C SER A 184 -33.67 5.66 16.52
N GLY A 185 -34.01 6.94 16.43
CA GLY A 185 -33.55 8.00 17.34
C GLY A 185 -32.07 8.36 17.38
N ILE A 186 -31.66 9.32 16.54
CA ILE A 186 -30.60 10.26 16.92
C ILE A 186 -31.13 11.67 16.66
N ARG A 187 -31.41 12.38 17.76
CA ARG A 187 -31.84 13.78 17.76
C ARG A 187 -30.77 14.63 17.05
N GLY A 188 -31.22 15.42 16.09
CA GLY A 188 -30.40 16.43 15.42
C GLY A 188 -29.83 17.41 16.44
N GLY A 189 -28.53 17.32 16.68
CA GLY A 189 -27.75 18.39 17.28
C GLY A 189 -27.18 19.26 16.17
N ASN A 190 -27.54 20.55 16.16
CA ASN A 190 -26.85 21.59 15.41
C ASN A 190 -25.33 21.49 15.67
N GLY A 191 -24.54 20.99 14.73
CA GLY A 191 -23.12 20.72 14.94
C GLY A 191 -22.26 20.94 13.69
N LYS A 192 -21.65 22.13 13.60
CA LYS A 192 -20.49 22.54 12.77
C LYS A 192 -20.34 21.92 11.36
N LYS A 193 -20.65 22.73 10.35
CA LYS A 193 -20.14 22.66 8.96
C LYS A 193 -18.66 22.25 8.90
N ASP A 194 -18.36 21.20 8.14
CA ASP A 194 -17.12 21.02 7.35
C ASP A 194 -15.78 21.37 8.03
N SER A 195 -15.43 20.73 9.15
CA SER A 195 -14.08 20.87 9.70
C SER A 195 -13.07 19.96 8.97
N LEU A 196 -12.17 20.57 8.20
CA LEU A 196 -10.92 19.94 7.74
C LEU A 196 -9.84 20.21 8.80
N MET A 197 -9.31 19.17 9.41
CA MET A 197 -8.19 19.24 10.34
C MET A 197 -6.92 18.76 9.63
N ILE A 198 -5.79 19.40 9.90
CA ILE A 198 -4.50 19.08 9.26
C ILE A 198 -3.47 18.77 10.31
N PHE A 199 -2.70 17.71 10.07
CA PHE A 199 -1.59 17.31 10.91
C PHE A 199 -0.29 17.32 10.12
N ALA A 200 0.76 17.88 10.71
CA ALA A 200 2.12 17.82 10.19
C ALA A 200 2.87 16.67 10.86
N GLY A 201 3.25 15.66 10.08
CA GLY A 201 3.97 14.47 10.54
C GLY A 201 5.50 14.59 10.46
N SER A 202 6.00 15.59 9.73
CA SER A 202 7.43 15.84 9.53
C SER A 202 7.73 17.34 9.39
N GLU A 203 9.01 17.71 9.55
CA GLU A 203 9.46 19.08 9.29
C GLU A 203 9.26 19.51 7.83
N ARG A 204 9.33 18.57 6.88
CA ARG A 204 9.09 18.85 5.46
C ARG A 204 7.61 19.13 5.21
N GLY A 205 6.71 18.38 5.85
CA GLY A 205 5.28 18.63 5.84
C GLY A 205 4.91 19.99 6.44
N GLU A 206 5.54 20.36 7.56
CA GLU A 206 5.37 21.67 8.18
C GLU A 206 5.80 22.81 7.23
N LYS A 207 6.99 22.71 6.62
CA LYS A 207 7.47 23.68 5.61
C LYS A 207 6.51 23.79 4.43
N LEU A 208 5.94 22.68 3.96
CA LEU A 208 4.96 22.65 2.88
C LEU A 208 3.66 23.38 3.26
N LEU A 209 3.13 23.13 4.47
CA LEU A 209 1.92 23.78 4.97
C LEU A 209 2.10 25.29 5.14
N GLN A 210 3.23 25.72 5.69
CA GLN A 210 3.56 27.14 5.84
C GLN A 210 3.65 27.86 4.48
N LYS A 211 4.32 27.26 3.48
CA LYS A 211 4.42 27.82 2.12
C LYS A 211 3.06 27.95 1.42
N THR A 212 2.12 27.06 1.73
CA THR A 212 0.77 27.06 1.15
C THR A 212 -0.23 27.90 1.95
N GLY A 213 0.22 28.52 3.03
CA GLY A 213 -0.57 29.46 3.84
C GLY A 213 -1.45 28.79 4.89
N TYR A 214 -1.22 27.51 5.21
CA TYR A 214 -1.85 26.84 6.34
C TYR A 214 -1.14 27.21 7.64
N LYS A 215 -1.90 27.78 8.58
CA LYS A 215 -1.42 28.17 9.91
C LYS A 215 -2.03 27.36 11.05
N ASP A 216 -3.17 26.72 10.79
CA ASP A 216 -3.91 25.91 11.75
C ASP A 216 -3.65 24.42 11.45
N TYR A 217 -2.52 23.92 11.93
CA TYR A 217 -2.16 22.50 11.86
C TYR A 217 -1.59 22.05 13.20
N GLN A 218 -1.81 20.78 13.53
CA GLN A 218 -1.24 20.16 14.73
C GLN A 218 0.00 19.35 14.35
N ARG A 219 1.08 19.48 15.11
CA ARG A 219 2.28 18.67 14.91
C ARG A 219 2.09 17.31 15.60
N ILE A 220 2.32 16.24 14.85
CA ILE A 220 2.33 14.88 15.37
C ILE A 220 3.69 14.30 15.01
N GLU A 221 4.48 13.93 16.01
CA GLU A 221 5.72 13.21 15.76
C GLU A 221 5.43 11.72 15.57
N CYS A 222 6.01 11.14 14.52
CA CYS A 222 5.94 9.70 14.31
C CYS A 222 6.82 9.00 15.35
N LEU A 223 6.19 8.31 16.31
CA LEU A 223 6.86 7.46 17.28
C LEU A 223 7.16 6.06 16.71
N GLY A 224 6.77 5.83 15.45
CA GLY A 224 6.73 4.51 14.82
C GLY A 224 5.61 3.65 15.41
N SER A 225 5.44 2.46 14.84
CA SER A 225 4.64 1.44 15.52
C SER A 225 5.40 1.04 16.78
N LEU A 226 4.99 1.57 17.94
CA LEU A 226 5.13 0.86 19.21
C LEU A 226 4.73 -0.58 18.89
N ASN A 227 5.62 -1.53 19.18
CA ASN A 227 5.44 -2.96 18.93
C ASN A 227 3.96 -3.27 19.07
N GLU A 228 3.26 -3.55 17.96
CA GLU A 228 1.81 -3.78 18.01
C GLU A 228 1.58 -4.67 19.21
N ASP A 229 0.80 -4.21 20.19
CA ASP A 229 0.42 -4.97 21.37
C ASP A 229 0.04 -6.37 20.90
N ARG A 230 1.03 -7.27 21.00
CA ARG A 230 1.04 -8.67 20.55
C ARG A 230 0.03 -8.96 19.44
N LEU A 231 0.39 -8.79 18.16
CA LEU A 231 -0.35 -9.27 16.96
C LEU A 231 -1.81 -9.64 17.30
N GLY A 232 -2.78 -8.73 17.16
CA GLY A 232 -4.14 -8.91 17.73
C GLY A 232 -4.68 -10.34 17.64
N SER A 233 -5.44 -10.80 18.65
CA SER A 233 -5.77 -12.22 18.91
C SER A 233 -5.98 -13.13 17.68
N LYS A 234 -6.72 -12.68 16.65
CA LYS A 234 -6.92 -13.43 15.40
C LYS A 234 -5.66 -13.68 14.59
N MET A 235 -4.75 -12.72 14.52
CA MET A 235 -3.50 -12.86 13.78
C MET A 235 -2.58 -13.90 14.45
N ASN A 236 -2.56 -13.96 15.79
CA ASN A 236 -1.87 -15.03 16.50
C ASN A 236 -2.46 -16.42 16.19
N ILE A 237 -3.78 -16.53 16.03
CA ILE A 237 -4.43 -17.78 15.62
C ILE A 237 -3.96 -18.19 14.22
N PHE A 238 -4.01 -17.29 13.24
CA PHE A 238 -3.55 -17.61 11.88
C PHE A 238 -2.07 -18.00 11.84
N ARG A 239 -1.23 -17.24 12.56
CA ARG A 239 0.20 -17.51 12.70
C ARG A 239 0.46 -18.90 13.28
N ASP A 240 -0.23 -19.26 14.37
CA ASP A 240 -0.09 -20.57 14.99
C ASP A 240 -0.58 -21.70 14.07
N LYS A 241 -1.75 -21.54 13.44
CA LYS A 241 -2.31 -22.53 12.51
C LYS A 241 -1.38 -22.79 11.32
N LEU A 242 -0.85 -21.73 10.71
CA LEU A 242 0.06 -21.84 9.57
C LEU A 242 1.42 -22.46 9.93
N LYS A 243 1.87 -22.34 11.17
CA LYS A 243 3.14 -22.93 11.64
C LYS A 243 3.00 -24.37 12.10
N ASN A 244 1.97 -24.63 12.91
CA ASN A 244 1.89 -25.83 13.75
C ASN A 244 0.76 -26.78 13.33
N HIS A 245 -0.26 -26.29 12.61
CA HIS A 245 -1.47 -27.05 12.28
C HIS A 245 -1.75 -26.99 10.78
N HIS A 246 -0.77 -27.43 9.98
CA HIS A 246 -0.86 -27.42 8.53
C HIS A 246 -1.95 -28.40 8.04
N ASN A 247 -3.07 -27.88 7.55
CA ASN A 247 -4.09 -28.68 6.87
C ASN A 247 -3.79 -28.72 5.35
N PRO A 248 -3.21 -29.82 4.82
CA PRO A 248 -2.80 -29.89 3.42
C PRO A 248 -4.00 -29.80 2.44
N LYS A 249 -5.19 -30.22 2.85
CA LYS A 249 -6.38 -30.23 1.99
C LYS A 249 -6.75 -28.84 1.50
N ILE A 250 -6.59 -27.81 2.34
CA ILE A 250 -6.86 -26.42 1.96
C ILE A 250 -5.98 -26.03 0.76
N TRP A 251 -4.69 -26.35 0.85
CA TRP A 251 -3.71 -25.99 -0.16
C TRP A 251 -3.83 -26.84 -1.42
N GLU A 252 -4.14 -28.13 -1.30
CA GLU A 252 -4.40 -29.01 -2.44
C GLU A 252 -5.61 -28.52 -3.25
N GLU A 253 -6.71 -28.15 -2.60
CA GLU A 253 -7.91 -27.65 -3.30
C GLU A 253 -7.67 -26.28 -3.95
N LEU A 254 -6.97 -25.38 -3.27
CA LEU A 254 -6.57 -24.10 -3.88
C LEU A 254 -5.57 -24.30 -5.01
N GLY A 255 -4.65 -25.26 -4.87
CA GLY A 255 -3.63 -25.60 -5.86
C GLY A 255 -4.23 -26.11 -7.16
N LYS A 256 -5.33 -26.88 -7.11
CA LYS A 256 -6.08 -27.33 -8.30
C LYS A 256 -6.75 -26.19 -9.07
N ARG A 257 -7.07 -25.07 -8.39
CA ARG A 257 -7.74 -23.91 -9.00
C ARG A 257 -6.76 -22.86 -9.51
N CYS A 258 -5.66 -22.63 -8.78
CA CYS A 258 -4.73 -21.56 -9.08
C CYS A 258 -3.97 -21.82 -10.38
N ILE A 259 -3.95 -20.81 -11.25
CA ILE A 259 -3.23 -20.85 -12.54
C ILE A 259 -1.88 -20.12 -12.50
N GLU A 260 -1.37 -19.83 -11.29
CA GLU A 260 -0.01 -19.28 -11.07
C GLU A 260 0.29 -17.94 -11.77
N CYS A 261 -0.73 -17.18 -12.14
CA CYS A 261 -0.58 -15.92 -12.89
C CYS A 261 0.14 -14.78 -12.14
N GLY A 262 0.41 -14.92 -10.84
CA GLY A 262 1.15 -13.93 -10.03
C GLY A 262 0.45 -12.59 -9.76
N LYS A 263 -0.72 -12.31 -10.36
CA LYS A 263 -1.44 -11.01 -10.25
C LYS A 263 -1.66 -10.56 -8.81
N CYS A 264 -1.96 -11.49 -7.90
CA CYS A 264 -2.17 -11.19 -6.48
C CYS A 264 -0.91 -10.60 -5.82
N THR A 265 0.30 -10.96 -6.26
CA THR A 265 1.56 -10.41 -5.73
C THR A 265 1.91 -9.05 -6.33
N ILE A 266 1.50 -8.80 -7.57
CA ILE A 266 1.72 -7.53 -8.27
C ILE A 266 0.89 -6.41 -7.64
N VAL A 267 -0.40 -6.66 -7.38
CA VAL A 267 -1.29 -5.64 -6.78
C VAL A 267 -1.17 -5.54 -5.27
N CYS A 268 -0.65 -6.57 -4.60
CA CYS A 268 -0.55 -6.58 -3.14
C CYS A 268 0.54 -5.61 -2.66
N PRO A 269 0.19 -4.63 -1.81
CA PRO A 269 1.15 -3.65 -1.34
C PRO A 269 2.12 -4.17 -0.29
N THR A 270 1.94 -5.38 0.24
CA THR A 270 2.87 -5.98 1.21
C THR A 270 3.79 -7.01 0.57
N CYS A 271 3.62 -7.31 -0.72
CA CYS A 271 4.55 -8.17 -1.46
C CYS A 271 5.77 -7.34 -1.89
N PHE A 272 6.97 -7.82 -1.61
CA PHE A 272 8.23 -7.10 -1.90
C PHE A 272 9.34 -8.03 -2.43
N CYS A 273 9.01 -9.26 -2.80
CA CYS A 273 9.97 -10.18 -3.41
C CYS A 273 10.51 -9.61 -4.72
N PHE A 274 11.79 -9.87 -4.98
CA PHE A 274 12.47 -9.46 -6.19
C PHE A 274 13.44 -10.53 -6.66
N ARG A 275 13.70 -10.54 -7.97
CA ARG A 275 14.76 -11.30 -8.61
C ARG A 275 15.87 -10.35 -9.05
N MET A 276 17.05 -10.91 -9.25
CA MET A 276 18.23 -10.18 -9.69
C MET A 276 18.56 -10.61 -11.11
N ASP A 277 18.42 -9.69 -12.06
CA ASP A 277 18.65 -9.94 -13.48
C ASP A 277 19.91 -9.20 -13.94
N ASP A 278 20.74 -9.86 -14.73
CA ASP A 278 21.85 -9.23 -15.46
C ASP A 278 21.44 -9.02 -16.92
N THR A 279 21.32 -7.76 -17.35
CA THR A 279 20.96 -7.38 -18.73
C THR A 279 22.24 -7.00 -19.47
N PRO A 280 22.72 -7.84 -20.42
CA PRO A 280 23.92 -7.53 -21.19
C PRO A 280 23.65 -6.37 -22.16
N SER A 281 24.67 -5.55 -22.39
CA SER A 281 24.66 -4.56 -23.46
C SER A 281 25.13 -5.17 -24.79
N LEU A 282 24.98 -4.43 -25.90
CA LEU A 282 25.55 -4.83 -27.19
C LEU A 282 27.09 -4.82 -27.20
N GLU A 283 27.71 -4.14 -26.23
CA GLU A 283 29.16 -4.08 -26.10
C GLU A 283 29.68 -5.23 -25.21
N VAL A 284 30.74 -5.88 -25.68
CA VAL A 284 31.28 -7.08 -25.04
C VAL A 284 31.75 -6.79 -23.61
N GLY A 285 31.19 -7.52 -22.66
CA GLY A 285 31.53 -7.43 -21.23
C GLY A 285 31.05 -6.16 -20.53
N ARG A 286 30.02 -5.52 -21.12
CA ARG A 286 29.25 -4.46 -20.48
C ARG A 286 27.81 -4.88 -20.27
N GLY A 287 27.21 -4.47 -19.17
CA GLY A 287 25.82 -4.73 -18.87
C GLY A 287 25.37 -4.07 -17.58
N GLN A 288 24.12 -4.35 -17.21
CA GLN A 288 23.48 -3.79 -16.03
C GLN A 288 22.98 -4.91 -15.14
N ARG A 289 23.25 -4.82 -13.85
CA ARG A 289 22.54 -5.62 -12.85
C ARG A 289 21.35 -4.84 -12.34
N GLN A 290 20.17 -5.41 -12.46
CA GLN A 290 18.92 -4.83 -11.97
C GLN A 290 18.21 -5.78 -11.02
N ARG A 291 17.41 -5.22 -10.12
CA ARG A 291 16.41 -5.97 -9.35
C ARG A 291 15.04 -5.71 -9.94
N CYS A 292 14.25 -6.74 -10.15
CA CYS A 292 12.87 -6.63 -10.62
C CYS A 292 11.92 -7.36 -9.68
N TRP A 293 10.67 -6.90 -9.58
CA TRP A 293 9.65 -7.62 -8.83
C TRP A 293 9.57 -9.06 -9.28
N ASP A 294 9.42 -9.95 -8.31
CA ASP A 294 9.25 -11.37 -8.56
C ASP A 294 8.05 -11.89 -7.78
N THR A 295 7.59 -13.08 -8.14
CA THR A 295 6.42 -13.71 -7.54
C THR A 295 6.72 -15.11 -7.08
N CYS A 296 6.26 -15.45 -5.89
CA CYS A 296 6.38 -16.79 -5.33
C CYS A 296 5.56 -17.86 -6.09
N PHE A 297 4.83 -17.45 -7.13
CA PHE A 297 4.09 -18.35 -8.03
C PHE A 297 4.91 -18.77 -9.25
N TYR A 298 6.03 -18.10 -9.55
CA TYR A 298 6.93 -18.54 -10.62
C TYR A 298 7.78 -19.71 -10.14
N GLN A 299 8.14 -20.58 -11.09
CA GLN A 299 8.87 -21.81 -10.78
C GLN A 299 10.29 -21.51 -10.30
N GLU A 300 10.93 -20.52 -10.94
CA GLU A 300 12.30 -20.08 -10.69
C GLU A 300 12.46 -19.40 -9.32
N PHE A 301 11.37 -18.94 -8.71
CA PHE A 301 11.40 -18.20 -7.44
C PHE A 301 12.11 -18.97 -6.31
N SER A 302 11.94 -20.29 -6.28
CA SER A 302 12.52 -21.17 -5.25
C SER A 302 13.71 -21.99 -5.73
N GLU A 303 14.19 -21.72 -6.94
CA GLU A 303 15.30 -22.43 -7.54
C GLU A 303 16.64 -21.89 -7.00
N ILE A 304 17.51 -22.81 -6.61
CA ILE A 304 18.88 -22.50 -6.16
C ILE A 304 19.91 -23.26 -7.01
N SER A 305 21.20 -22.96 -6.79
CA SER A 305 22.31 -23.61 -7.50
C SER A 305 22.19 -25.14 -7.49
N GLY A 306 22.37 -25.76 -8.65
CA GLY A 306 22.16 -27.19 -8.87
C GLY A 306 20.74 -27.58 -9.30
N GLY A 307 19.86 -26.61 -9.54
CA GLY A 307 18.48 -26.85 -10.00
C GLY A 307 17.54 -27.37 -8.91
N TYR A 308 17.95 -27.29 -7.64
CA TYR A 308 17.10 -27.67 -6.52
C TYR A 308 16.00 -26.63 -6.33
N GLN A 309 14.76 -27.10 -6.14
CA GLN A 309 13.58 -26.27 -5.96
C GLN A 309 12.88 -26.65 -4.65
N PHE A 310 12.55 -25.64 -3.82
CA PHE A 310 11.86 -25.84 -2.54
C PHE A 310 10.33 -25.83 -2.67
N LEU A 311 9.78 -25.13 -3.67
CA LEU A 311 8.35 -25.04 -3.95
C LEU A 311 8.04 -25.77 -5.26
N LYS A 312 7.71 -27.05 -5.15
CA LYS A 312 7.59 -27.99 -6.27
C LYS A 312 6.26 -27.87 -6.99
N ASN A 313 5.19 -27.59 -6.26
CA ASN A 313 3.82 -27.56 -6.80
C ASN A 313 3.07 -26.29 -6.37
N THR A 314 1.93 -26.06 -7.04
CA THR A 314 1.08 -24.89 -6.82
C THR A 314 0.55 -24.79 -5.40
N ALA A 315 0.22 -25.94 -4.77
CA ALA A 315 -0.27 -25.96 -3.39
C ALA A 315 0.79 -25.43 -2.41
N GLU A 316 2.04 -25.84 -2.56
CA GLU A 316 3.18 -25.35 -1.77
C GLU A 316 3.40 -23.84 -1.99
N ARG A 317 3.28 -23.34 -3.22
CA ARG A 317 3.42 -21.91 -3.54
C ARG A 317 2.31 -21.06 -2.91
N ILE A 318 1.06 -21.52 -2.96
CA ILE A 318 -0.06 -20.86 -2.30
C ILE A 318 0.16 -20.87 -0.79
N HIS A 319 0.47 -22.02 -0.20
CA HIS A 319 0.77 -22.12 1.23
C HIS A 319 1.87 -21.14 1.63
N PHE A 320 2.98 -21.09 0.88
CA PHE A 320 4.08 -20.17 1.11
C PHE A 320 3.62 -18.70 1.06
N TRP A 321 2.73 -18.33 0.13
CA TRP A 321 2.18 -16.97 0.06
C TRP A 321 1.38 -16.59 1.33
N TYR A 322 0.56 -17.49 1.87
CA TYR A 322 -0.15 -17.25 3.14
C TYR A 322 0.81 -17.26 4.33
N TYR A 323 1.69 -18.26 4.41
CA TYR A 323 2.70 -18.38 5.45
C TYR A 323 3.57 -17.13 5.54
N HIS A 324 4.05 -16.62 4.41
CA HIS A 324 4.89 -15.42 4.38
C HIS A 324 4.15 -14.20 4.96
N LYS A 325 2.86 -14.03 4.62
CA LYS A 325 2.04 -12.89 5.07
C LYS A 325 1.63 -12.96 6.53
N PHE A 326 1.22 -14.14 6.99
CA PHE A 326 0.51 -14.29 8.26
C PHE A 326 1.34 -14.98 9.35
N ALA A 327 2.48 -15.60 9.01
CA ALA A 327 3.40 -16.17 9.97
C ALA A 327 4.77 -15.47 9.94
N ARG A 328 5.46 -15.50 8.79
CA ARG A 328 6.87 -15.05 8.69
C ARG A 328 7.05 -13.55 8.83
N ILE A 329 6.33 -12.72 8.06
CA ILE A 329 6.43 -11.24 8.19
C ILE A 329 6.11 -10.80 9.63
N PRO A 330 5.07 -11.32 10.29
CA PRO A 330 4.83 -10.98 11.68
C PRO A 330 5.90 -11.47 12.66
N ASP A 331 6.56 -12.61 12.40
CA ASP A 331 7.72 -13.06 13.19
C ASP A 331 8.91 -12.12 13.06
N GLU A 332 9.27 -11.78 11.82
CA GLU A 332 10.49 -11.03 11.52
C GLU A 332 10.35 -9.55 11.86
N TYR A 333 9.18 -8.96 11.57
CA TYR A 333 8.99 -7.52 11.62
C TYR A 333 7.96 -7.08 12.64
N SER A 334 7.26 -7.97 13.35
CA SER A 334 6.19 -7.61 14.29
C SER A 334 5.14 -6.66 13.67
N ILE A 335 4.84 -6.85 12.39
CA ILE A 335 3.80 -6.16 11.62
C ILE A 335 3.03 -7.21 10.84
N THR A 336 1.74 -6.97 10.60
CA THR A 336 0.93 -7.82 9.72
C THR A 336 1.41 -7.76 8.25
N GLY A 337 1.61 -8.91 7.61
CA GLY A 337 1.94 -9.00 6.17
C GLY A 337 0.74 -8.82 5.24
N CYS A 338 -0.38 -8.31 5.74
CA CYS A 338 -1.59 -8.03 4.97
C CYS A 338 -2.34 -6.83 5.57
N VAL A 339 -2.62 -5.80 4.76
CA VAL A 339 -3.38 -4.61 5.19
C VAL A 339 -4.89 -4.75 5.01
N GLY A 340 -5.38 -5.90 4.52
CA GLY A 340 -6.81 -6.16 4.36
C GLY A 340 -7.49 -5.44 3.19
N CYS A 341 -6.72 -4.91 2.23
CA CYS A 341 -7.24 -4.13 1.09
C CYS A 341 -8.00 -4.93 0.02
N HIS A 342 -8.00 -6.26 0.11
CA HIS A 342 -8.70 -7.21 -0.77
C HIS A 342 -8.38 -7.16 -2.29
N ARG A 343 -7.46 -6.31 -2.76
CA ARG A 343 -7.03 -6.22 -4.18
C ARG A 343 -6.65 -7.56 -4.82
N CYS A 344 -6.05 -8.47 -4.05
CA CYS A 344 -5.66 -9.79 -4.54
C CYS A 344 -6.83 -10.66 -5.04
N TYR A 345 -8.02 -10.51 -4.45
CA TYR A 345 -9.22 -11.21 -4.89
C TYR A 345 -9.78 -10.59 -6.17
N GLN A 346 -9.82 -9.25 -6.22
CA GLN A 346 -10.34 -8.48 -7.36
C GLN A 346 -9.63 -8.80 -8.69
N VAL A 347 -8.37 -9.22 -8.64
CA VAL A 347 -7.58 -9.57 -9.83
C VAL A 347 -7.45 -11.08 -10.06
N CYS A 348 -8.05 -11.91 -9.22
CA CYS A 348 -7.94 -13.36 -9.32
C CYS A 348 -8.92 -13.90 -10.38
N PRO A 349 -8.42 -14.50 -11.49
CA PRO A 349 -9.29 -15.00 -12.56
C PRO A 349 -10.07 -16.26 -12.18
N VAL A 350 -9.67 -16.92 -11.09
CA VAL A 350 -10.28 -18.16 -10.59
C VAL A 350 -10.94 -17.96 -9.23
N GLU A 351 -11.18 -16.70 -8.82
CA GLU A 351 -11.96 -16.33 -7.64
C GLU A 351 -11.46 -16.96 -6.32
N ILE A 352 -10.13 -17.01 -6.13
CA ILE A 352 -9.55 -17.36 -4.83
C ILE A 352 -9.67 -16.14 -3.91
N ASP A 353 -10.59 -16.23 -2.94
CA ASP A 353 -10.84 -15.21 -1.93
C ASP A 353 -9.97 -15.46 -0.68
N ILE A 354 -9.07 -14.52 -0.40
CA ILE A 354 -8.22 -14.54 0.80
C ILE A 354 -9.03 -14.57 2.10
N LYS A 355 -10.18 -13.89 2.15
CA LYS A 355 -11.07 -13.85 3.31
C LYS A 355 -11.64 -15.24 3.59
N GLN A 356 -12.12 -15.93 2.57
CA GLN A 356 -12.65 -17.28 2.70
C GLN A 356 -11.56 -18.24 3.17
N THR A 357 -10.38 -18.21 2.55
CA THR A 357 -9.26 -19.07 2.96
C THR A 357 -8.84 -18.82 4.41
N LEU A 358 -8.81 -17.56 4.86
CA LEU A 358 -8.50 -17.25 6.27
C LEU A 358 -9.55 -17.85 7.22
N GLN A 359 -10.83 -17.84 6.86
CA GLN A 359 -11.88 -18.50 7.65
C GLN A 359 -11.72 -20.01 7.67
N ASP A 360 -11.30 -20.62 6.56
CA ASP A 360 -11.06 -22.06 6.48
C ASP A 360 -9.85 -22.45 7.36
N ILE A 361 -8.79 -21.63 7.38
CA ILE A 361 -7.63 -21.81 8.28
C ILE A 361 -8.05 -21.66 9.74
N GLU A 362 -8.90 -20.67 10.07
CA GLU A 362 -9.39 -20.45 11.45
C GLU A 362 -10.12 -21.68 12.00
N LYS A 363 -10.88 -22.37 11.14
CA LYS A 363 -11.70 -23.55 11.48
C LYS A 363 -10.93 -24.87 11.41
N SER A 364 -9.73 -24.88 10.80
CA SER A 364 -8.98 -26.10 10.48
C SER A 364 -8.40 -26.84 11.67
#